data_AF-A0A8T3NBL6-F1
#
_entry.id   AF-A0A8T3NBL6-F1
#
_cell.length_a   1.000
_cell.length_b   1.000
_cell.length_c   1.000
_cell.angle_alpha   90.00
_cell.angle_beta   90.00
_cell.angle_gamma   90.00
#
_symmetry.space_group_name_H-M   'P 1'
#
loop_
_entity.id
_entity.type
_entity.pdbx_description
1 polymer ?
#
loop_
_entity_poly.entity_id
_entity_poly.type
_entity_poly.pdbx_seq_one_letter_code
_entity_poly.pdbx_strand_id
1 'polypeptide(L)'
;MVTERRADDVARLPDEEERQAAALERLFTEKGLGRHGTFWEVGEGTFLPDGTEDLSGFVVDERGRIFFFWTGWDAERGEVAFETWRPVEPEPDWERDPEHRRARAAVGLPE
;
A
#
# COMPACT_ATOMS: atom_id res chain seq x y z
N MET A 1 -12.54 13.00 35.71
CA MET A 1 -11.56 12.57 34.70
C MET A 1 -12.32 11.83 33.62
N VAL A 2 -12.58 12.51 32.51
CA VAL A 2 -13.18 11.90 31.33
C VAL A 2 -12.02 11.29 30.55
N THR A 3 -12.00 9.98 30.43
CA THR A 3 -11.03 9.29 29.58
C THR A 3 -11.43 9.56 28.14
N GLU A 4 -10.71 10.45 27.47
CA GLU A 4 -10.74 10.63 26.02
C GLU A 4 -10.51 9.27 25.36
N ARG A 5 -11.52 8.79 24.63
CA ARG A 5 -11.31 7.70 23.67
C ARG A 5 -10.53 8.31 22.51
N ARG A 6 -9.30 7.84 22.28
CA ARG A 6 -8.59 8.10 21.01
C ARG A 6 -9.44 7.56 19.86
N ALA A 7 -9.50 8.33 18.79
CA ALA A 7 -10.38 8.11 17.64
C ALA A 7 -9.86 7.05 16.65
N ASP A 8 -8.85 6.27 17.02
CA ASP A 8 -8.07 5.41 16.10
C ASP A 8 -8.53 3.94 16.03
N ASP A 9 -9.66 3.58 16.62
CA ASP A 9 -10.18 2.20 16.60
C ASP A 9 -11.57 2.15 15.94
N VAL A 10 -11.66 2.67 14.71
CA VAL A 10 -12.74 2.25 13.81
C VAL A 10 -12.24 0.97 13.16
N ALA A 11 -12.63 -0.17 13.73
CA ALA A 11 -12.34 -1.47 13.13
C ALA A 11 -12.81 -1.44 11.66
N ARG A 12 -11.85 -1.49 10.71
CA ARG A 12 -12.15 -1.65 9.29
C ARG A 12 -13.03 -2.89 9.14
N LEU A 13 -14.07 -2.80 8.32
CA LEU A 13 -14.94 -3.95 8.11
C LEU A 13 -14.15 -5.00 7.33
N PRO A 14 -14.29 -6.32 7.61
CA PRO A 14 -13.54 -7.36 6.90
C PRO A 14 -13.65 -7.24 5.37
N ASP A 15 -14.83 -6.83 4.88
CA ASP A 15 -15.07 -6.65 3.45
C ASP A 15 -14.29 -5.47 2.84
N GLU A 16 -13.93 -4.45 3.64
CA GLU A 16 -13.13 -3.30 3.21
C GLU A 16 -11.67 -3.71 3.00
N GLU A 17 -11.07 -4.40 3.98
CA GLU A 17 -9.67 -4.85 3.88
C GLU A 17 -9.48 -5.83 2.71
N GLU A 18 -10.43 -6.75 2.51
CA GLU A 18 -10.41 -7.67 1.37
C GLU A 18 -10.53 -6.94 0.02
N ARG A 19 -11.42 -5.92 -0.07
CA ARG A 19 -11.54 -5.08 -1.27
C ARG A 19 -10.27 -4.26 -1.52
N GLN A 20 -9.69 -3.68 -0.48
CA GLN A 20 -8.44 -2.92 -0.56
C GLN A 20 -7.31 -3.80 -1.11
N ALA A 21 -7.12 -4.98 -0.52
CA ALA A 21 -6.10 -5.93 -0.95
C ALA A 21 -6.32 -6.36 -2.41
N ALA A 22 -7.56 -6.68 -2.79
CA ALA A 22 -7.89 -7.04 -4.17
C ALA A 22 -7.63 -5.89 -5.17
N ALA A 23 -7.92 -4.64 -4.77
CA ALA A 23 -7.65 -3.46 -5.59
C ALA A 23 -6.15 -3.26 -5.80
N LEU A 24 -5.34 -3.33 -4.75
CA LEU A 24 -3.87 -3.20 -4.84
C LEU A 24 -3.25 -4.30 -5.70
N GLU A 25 -3.60 -5.55 -5.47
CA GLU A 25 -3.10 -6.69 -6.25
C GLU A 25 -3.38 -6.54 -7.75
N ARG A 26 -4.59 -6.08 -8.11
CA ARG A 26 -4.92 -5.75 -9.49
C ARG A 26 -4.03 -4.63 -10.01
N LEU A 27 -3.88 -3.54 -9.28
CA LEU A 27 -3.10 -2.38 -9.72
C LEU A 27 -1.60 -2.71 -9.88
N PHE A 28 -1.01 -3.50 -8.97
CA PHE A 28 0.36 -3.98 -9.11
C PHE A 28 0.52 -4.90 -10.33
N THR A 29 -0.46 -5.77 -10.58
CA THR A 29 -0.51 -6.60 -11.79
C THR A 29 -0.59 -5.75 -13.06
N GLU A 30 -1.40 -4.68 -13.08
CA GLU A 30 -1.49 -3.74 -14.21
C GLU A 30 -0.16 -2.99 -14.47
N LYS A 31 0.64 -2.76 -13.43
CA LYS A 31 2.02 -2.24 -13.55
C LYS A 31 3.03 -3.29 -14.01
N GLY A 32 2.59 -4.54 -14.18
CA GLY A 32 3.43 -5.66 -14.58
C GLY A 32 4.36 -6.15 -13.48
N LEU A 33 4.01 -5.92 -12.21
CA LEU A 33 4.74 -6.53 -11.09
C LEU A 33 4.35 -8.00 -10.95
N GLY A 34 5.37 -8.84 -10.76
CA GLY A 34 5.21 -10.25 -10.43
C GLY A 34 5.08 -10.43 -8.92
N ARG A 35 6.07 -11.11 -8.32
CA ARG A 35 6.13 -11.18 -6.85
C ARG A 35 6.52 -9.81 -6.33
N HIS A 36 5.73 -9.31 -5.41
CA HIS A 36 5.95 -8.02 -4.79
C HIS A 36 5.70 -8.09 -3.29
N GLY A 37 6.26 -7.15 -2.55
CA GLY A 37 6.00 -6.96 -1.13
C GLY A 37 5.78 -5.47 -0.86
N THR A 38 4.79 -5.16 -0.03
CA THR A 38 4.48 -3.80 0.39
C THR A 38 5.09 -3.49 1.76
N PHE A 39 5.36 -2.20 2.02
CA PHE A 39 5.81 -1.72 3.32
C PHE A 39 5.42 -0.26 3.52
N TRP A 40 5.30 0.16 4.78
CA TRP A 40 4.83 1.49 5.19
C TRP A 40 3.53 1.89 4.49
N GLU A 41 2.58 0.96 4.45
CA GLU A 41 1.23 1.21 3.97
C GLU A 41 0.46 2.06 4.98
N VAL A 42 -0.02 3.22 4.55
CA VAL A 42 -0.73 4.17 5.38
C VAL A 42 -2.05 4.54 4.70
N GLY A 43 -3.15 4.37 5.44
CA GLY A 43 -4.46 4.89 5.04
C GLY A 43 -4.51 6.40 5.33
N GLU A 44 -5.02 7.18 4.39
CA GLU A 44 -4.99 8.65 4.47
C GLU A 44 -6.31 9.23 5.02
N GLY A 45 -7.27 8.37 5.39
CA GLY A 45 -8.55 8.71 6.00
C GLY A 45 -9.65 9.08 5.01
N THR A 46 -9.42 8.99 3.69
CA THR A 46 -10.41 9.32 2.67
C THR A 46 -10.98 8.06 2.04
N PHE A 47 -12.29 7.84 2.24
CA PHE A 47 -12.97 6.71 1.61
C PHE A 47 -13.34 7.02 0.15
N LEU A 48 -12.99 6.09 -0.73
CA LEU A 48 -13.30 6.08 -2.14
C LEU A 48 -14.75 5.61 -2.38
N PRO A 49 -15.35 5.90 -3.55
CA PRO A 49 -16.73 5.53 -3.86
C PRO A 49 -17.08 4.04 -3.79
N ASP A 50 -16.12 3.12 -3.89
CA ASP A 50 -16.32 1.68 -3.69
C ASP A 50 -16.17 1.22 -2.23
N GLY A 51 -15.94 2.19 -1.33
CA GLY A 51 -15.83 2.00 0.11
C GLY A 51 -14.44 1.56 0.59
N THR A 52 -13.43 1.51 -0.28
CA THR A 52 -12.03 1.36 0.14
C THR A 52 -11.46 2.70 0.63
N GLU A 53 -10.33 2.70 1.32
CA GLU A 53 -9.63 3.92 1.74
C GLU A 53 -8.53 4.28 0.71
N ASP A 54 -8.24 5.57 0.54
CA ASP A 54 -7.01 5.97 -0.13
C ASP A 54 -5.79 5.53 0.70
N LEU A 55 -4.82 4.95 0.02
CA LEU A 55 -3.67 4.31 0.62
C LEU A 55 -2.40 4.79 -0.09
N SER A 56 -1.40 5.16 0.69
CA SER A 56 -0.04 5.36 0.19
C SER A 56 0.91 4.32 0.77
N GLY A 57 2.04 4.12 0.11
CA GLY A 57 3.05 3.20 0.60
C GLY A 57 4.13 2.92 -0.43
N PHE A 58 4.92 1.89 -0.14
CA PHE A 58 5.97 1.43 -1.03
C PHE A 58 5.76 -0.02 -1.40
N VAL A 59 6.20 -0.37 -2.61
CA VAL A 59 6.21 -1.74 -3.10
C VAL A 59 7.59 -2.06 -3.67
N VAL A 60 8.12 -3.23 -3.32
CA VAL A 60 9.36 -3.80 -3.86
C VAL A 60 9.05 -5.03 -4.70
N ASP A 61 9.68 -5.15 -5.87
CA ASP A 61 9.51 -6.31 -6.76
C ASP A 61 10.63 -7.35 -6.61
N GLU A 62 10.53 -8.48 -7.31
CA GLU A 62 11.53 -9.55 -7.25
C GLU A 62 12.94 -9.15 -7.77
N ARG A 63 13.07 -7.99 -8.40
CA ARG A 63 14.34 -7.43 -8.89
C ARG A 63 14.91 -6.40 -7.92
N GLY A 64 14.23 -6.14 -6.81
CA GLY A 64 14.61 -5.12 -5.84
C GLY A 64 14.32 -3.69 -6.29
N ARG A 65 13.50 -3.49 -7.33
CA ARG A 65 13.04 -2.15 -7.72
C ARG A 65 11.96 -1.72 -6.75
N ILE A 66 12.05 -0.49 -6.27
CA ILE A 66 11.08 0.07 -5.33
C ILE A 66 10.28 1.19 -6.00
N PHE A 67 8.99 1.21 -5.73
CA PHE A 67 8.08 2.24 -6.17
C PHE A 67 7.32 2.81 -4.98
N PHE A 68 7.15 4.12 -4.96
CA PHE A 68 6.15 4.77 -4.13
C PHE A 68 4.83 4.78 -4.91
N PHE A 69 3.74 4.48 -4.19
CA PHE A 69 2.39 4.55 -4.73
C PHE A 69 1.46 5.37 -3.84
N TRP A 70 0.42 5.92 -4.46
CA TRP A 70 -0.75 6.49 -3.80
C TRP A 70 -1.98 6.10 -4.61
N THR A 71 -2.98 5.50 -3.97
CA THR A 71 -4.25 5.13 -4.62
C THR A 71 -5.29 6.23 -4.50
N GLY A 72 -6.11 6.39 -5.51
CA GLY A 72 -7.29 7.25 -5.47
C GLY A 72 -8.36 6.76 -6.43
N TRP A 73 -9.34 7.61 -6.73
CA TRP A 73 -10.47 7.23 -7.57
C TRP A 73 -10.31 7.74 -9.00
N ASP A 74 -10.31 6.83 -9.97
CA ASP A 74 -10.45 7.19 -11.38
C ASP A 74 -11.94 7.32 -11.70
N ALA A 75 -12.42 8.56 -11.82
CA ALA A 75 -13.83 8.84 -12.11
C ALA A 75 -14.26 8.44 -13.53
N GLU A 76 -13.34 8.36 -14.49
CA GLU A 76 -13.65 7.96 -15.87
C GLU A 76 -13.82 6.44 -15.97
N ARG A 77 -12.96 5.69 -15.26
CA ARG A 77 -13.03 4.22 -15.20
C ARG A 77 -14.00 3.71 -14.14
N GLY A 78 -14.35 4.53 -13.15
CA GLY A 78 -15.22 4.15 -12.05
C GLY A 78 -14.60 3.11 -11.13
N GLU A 79 -13.30 3.20 -10.87
CA GLU A 79 -12.55 2.25 -10.04
C GLU A 79 -11.34 2.90 -9.35
N VAL A 80 -10.80 2.21 -8.33
CA VAL A 80 -9.53 2.60 -7.70
C VAL A 80 -8.40 2.55 -8.72
N ALA A 81 -7.51 3.54 -8.70
CA ALA A 81 -6.33 3.62 -9.54
C ALA A 81 -5.14 4.19 -8.77
N PHE A 82 -3.93 4.05 -9.31
CA PHE A 82 -2.79 4.81 -8.80
C PHE A 82 -2.88 6.26 -9.28
N GLU A 83 -3.06 7.20 -8.36
CA GLU A 83 -2.87 8.63 -8.61
C GLU A 83 -1.38 8.95 -8.71
N THR A 84 -0.57 8.31 -7.86
CA THR A 84 0.89 8.39 -7.91
C THR A 84 1.50 7.01 -8.10
N TRP A 85 2.44 6.93 -9.03
CA TRP A 85 3.30 5.76 -9.23
C TRP A 85 4.67 6.24 -9.70
N ARG A 86 5.70 6.08 -8.88
CA ARG A 86 7.05 6.52 -9.25
C ARG A 86 8.14 5.62 -8.68
N PRO A 87 9.23 5.37 -9.43
CA PRO A 87 10.39 4.67 -8.89
C PRO A 87 11.06 5.50 -7.80
N VAL A 88 11.63 4.82 -6.80
CA VAL A 88 12.36 5.44 -5.69
C VAL A 88 13.67 4.69 -5.48
N GLU A 89 14.75 5.45 -5.24
CA GLU A 89 16.01 4.87 -4.78
C GLU A 89 15.93 4.68 -3.26
N PRO A 90 16.23 3.49 -2.73
CA PRO A 90 16.20 3.26 -1.28
C PRO A 90 17.24 4.13 -0.57
N GLU A 91 16.85 4.72 0.56
CA GLU A 91 17.79 5.41 1.43
C GLU A 91 18.63 4.40 2.23
N PRO A 92 19.89 4.72 2.60
CA PRO A 92 20.78 3.77 3.28
C PRO A 92 20.25 3.21 4.60
N ASP A 93 19.38 3.92 5.29
CA ASP A 93 18.76 3.51 6.55
C ASP A 93 17.61 2.51 6.37
N TRP A 94 17.00 2.42 5.17
CA TRP A 94 15.95 1.45 4.87
C TRP A 94 16.44 0.01 4.96
N GLU A 95 17.73 -0.26 4.76
CA GLU A 95 18.31 -1.60 4.95
C GLU A 95 18.13 -2.11 6.39
N ARG A 96 17.97 -1.21 7.36
CA ARG A 96 17.79 -1.58 8.77
C ARG A 96 16.32 -1.58 9.18
N ASP A 97 15.45 -1.05 8.35
CA ASP A 97 14.01 -1.00 8.62
C ASP A 97 13.41 -2.42 8.58
N PRO A 98 12.65 -2.82 9.60
CA PRO A 98 12.07 -4.17 9.65
C PRO A 98 10.96 -4.40 8.62
N GLU A 99 10.19 -3.39 8.23
CA GLU A 99 9.11 -3.56 7.24
C GLU A 99 9.69 -3.70 5.84
N HIS A 100 10.63 -2.84 5.46
CA HIS A 100 11.32 -2.95 4.18
C HIS A 100 12.05 -4.30 4.04
N ARG A 101 12.74 -4.78 5.08
CA ARG A 101 13.36 -6.12 5.06
C ARG A 101 12.35 -7.25 4.89
N ARG A 102 11.19 -7.19 5.56
CA ARG A 102 10.12 -8.18 5.38
C ARG A 102 9.57 -8.17 3.96
N ALA A 103 9.33 -7.00 3.39
CA ALA A 103 8.85 -6.85 2.02
C ALA A 103 9.86 -7.44 1.00
N ARG A 104 11.16 -7.19 1.20
CA ARG A 104 12.24 -7.81 0.42
C ARG A 104 12.27 -9.32 0.56
N ALA A 105 12.19 -9.84 1.78
CA ALA A 105 12.18 -11.28 2.03
C ALA A 105 10.98 -11.97 1.36
N ALA A 106 9.80 -11.33 1.36
CA ALA A 106 8.59 -11.86 0.73
C ALA A 106 8.75 -12.10 -0.79
N VAL A 107 9.65 -11.37 -1.45
CA VAL A 107 9.92 -11.52 -2.89
C VAL A 107 11.17 -12.36 -3.19
N GLY A 108 11.85 -12.86 -2.16
CA GLY A 108 13.05 -13.71 -2.25
C GLY A 108 14.36 -12.94 -2.32
N LEU A 109 14.37 -11.66 -1.91
CA LEU A 109 15.58 -10.86 -1.80
C LEU A 109 16.24 -11.03 -0.43
N PRO A 110 17.56 -10.82 -0.33
CA PRO A 110 18.26 -10.86 0.96
C PRO A 110 17.78 -9.75 1.90
N GLU A 111 17.77 -10.10 3.20
CA GLU A 111 17.57 -9.20 4.34
C GLU A 111 18.72 -8.22 4.55
#